data_AF-A0A965GH71-F1
#
_entry.id   AF-A0A965GH71-F1
#
_cell.length_a   1.000
_cell.length_b   1.000
_cell.length_c   1.000
_cell.angle_alpha   90.00
_cell.angle_beta   90.00
_cell.angle_gamma   90.00
#
_symmetry.space_group_name_H-M   'P 1'
#
loop_
_entity.id
_entity.type
_entity.pdbx_description
1 polymer ?
#
loop_
_entity_poly.entity_id
_entity_poly.type
_entity_poly.pdbx_seq_one_letter_code
_entity_poly.pdbx_strand_id
1 'polypeptide(L)' 'MTEFVEVAKDLRFPEAPVALPDGSVVLVEMMGRCITRI' A
#
# COMPACT_ATOMS: atom_id res chain seq x y z
N MET A 1 8.45 8.79 -20.29
CA MET A 1 8.13 7.60 -19.46
C MET A 1 8.22 8.04 -18.02
N THR A 2 7.23 7.71 -17.20
CA THR A 2 7.25 8.04 -15.76
C THR A 2 8.17 7.07 -15.03
N GLU A 3 9.05 7.57 -14.17
CA GLU A 3 9.84 6.73 -13.27
C GLU A 3 9.00 6.34 -12.06
N PHE A 4 9.05 5.05 -11.69
CA PHE A 4 8.37 4.52 -10.51
C PHE A 4 9.39 4.25 -9.41
N VAL A 5 9.01 4.52 -8.16
CA VAL A 5 9.81 4.21 -6.96
C VAL A 5 9.08 3.12 -6.16
N GLU A 6 9.80 2.05 -5.79
CA GLU A 6 9.27 1.02 -4.89
C GLU A 6 9.21 1.56 -3.46
N VAL A 7 8.01 1.62 -2.88
CA VAL A 7 7.79 2.11 -1.50
C VAL A 7 7.51 0.99 -0.50
N ALA A 8 7.08 -0.19 -0.98
CA ALA A 8 6.89 -1.39 -0.18
C ALA A 8 6.92 -2.63 -1.08
N LYS A 9 7.22 -3.78 -0.46
CA LYS A 9 7.23 -5.11 -1.08
C LYS A 9 6.71 -6.14 -0.09
N ASP A 10 6.54 -7.38 -0.55
CA ASP A 10 6.12 -8.54 0.26
C ASP A 10 4.71 -8.42 0.90
N LEU A 11 3.84 -7.55 0.36
CA LEU A 11 2.44 -7.42 0.75
C LEU A 11 1.60 -8.60 0.25
N ARG A 12 0.63 -9.04 1.05
CA ARG A 12 -0.18 -10.23 0.74
C ARG A 12 -1.50 -9.85 0.05
N PHE A 13 -1.43 -9.74 -1.27
CA PHE A 13 -2.53 -9.34 -2.16
C PHE A 13 -3.08 -7.94 -1.77
N PRO A 14 -2.29 -6.87 -2.03
CA PRO A 14 -2.64 -5.50 -1.67
C PRO A 14 -3.75 -4.92 -2.56
N GLU A 15 -4.79 -4.35 -1.95
CA GLU A 15 -5.96 -3.81 -2.63
C GLU A 15 -6.36 -2.44 -2.06
N ALA A 16 -7.02 -1.65 -2.92
CA ALA A 16 -7.65 -0.37 -2.56
C ALA A 16 -6.74 0.60 -1.75
N PRO A 17 -5.57 1.02 -2.30
CA PRO A 17 -4.72 2.01 -1.64
C PRO A 17 -5.42 3.36 -1.53
N VAL A 18 -5.30 3.99 -0.35
CA VAL A 18 -5.81 5.34 -0.04
C VAL A 18 -4.66 6.19 0.49
N ALA A 19 -4.40 7.30 -0.18
CA ALA A 19 -3.46 8.30 0.32
C ALA A 19 -4.07 9.09 1.49
N LEU A 20 -3.30 9.23 2.58
CA LEU A 20 -3.68 10.02 3.75
C LEU A 20 -3.07 11.42 3.71
N PRO A 21 -3.63 12.39 4.47
CA PRO A 21 -3.11 13.77 4.51
C PRO A 21 -1.68 13.91 5.04
N ASP A 22 -1.16 12.94 5.80
CA ASP A 22 0.20 12.95 6.31
C ASP A 22 1.22 12.31 5.37
N GLY A 23 0.81 11.99 4.13
CA GLY A 23 1.67 11.43 3.10
C GLY A 23 1.80 9.91 3.14
N SER A 24 1.26 9.25 4.17
CA SER A 24 1.19 7.78 4.22
C SER A 24 0.10 7.22 3.29
N VAL A 25 0.19 5.94 2.98
CA VAL A 25 -0.81 5.16 2.23
C VAL A 25 -1.34 4.05 3.12
N VAL A 26 -2.66 3.91 3.20
CA VAL A 26 -3.30 2.74 3.80
C VAL A 26 -3.84 1.84 2.70
N LEU A 27 -3.74 0.53 2.89
CA LEU A 27 -4.32 -0.44 1.97
C LEU A 27 -4.77 -1.69 2.73
N VAL A 28 -5.59 -2.52 2.09
CA VAL A 28 -5.98 -3.83 2.61
C VAL A 28 -5.05 -4.89 2.04
N GLU A 29 -4.50 -5.76 2.89
CA GLU A 29 -3.88 -7.02 2.45
C GLU A 29 -4.93 -8.13 2.53
N MET A 30 -5.57 -8.50 1.41
CA MET A 30 -6.67 -9.46 1.41
C MET A 30 -6.23 -10.84 1.94
N MET A 31 -5.06 -11.31 1.51
CA MET A 31 -4.49 -12.58 1.98
C MET A 31 -3.79 -12.42 3.32
N GLY A 32 -3.44 -11.17 3.69
CA GLY A 32 -2.85 -10.85 4.98
C GLY A 32 -3.86 -10.68 6.12
N ARG A 33 -5.13 -10.43 5.80
CA ARG A 33 -6.23 -10.17 6.74
C ARG A 33 -5.92 -9.00 7.67
N CYS A 34 -5.25 -7.98 7.14
CA CYS A 34 -4.88 -6.78 7.87
C CYS A 34 -5.04 -5.53 6.99
N ILE A 35 -5.08 -4.38 7.65
CA ILE A 35 -4.89 -3.09 7.01
C ILE A 35 -3.45 -2.68 7.29
N THR A 36 -2.72 -2.35 6.24
CA THR A 36 -1.30 -1.99 6.32
C THR A 36 -1.15 -0.53 5.98
N ARG A 37 -0.31 0.17 6.74
CA ARG A 37 0.04 1.58 6.54
C ARG A 37 1.51 1.67 6.15
N ILE A 38 1.77 2.35 5.03
CA ILE A 38 3.10 2.60 4.45
C ILE A 38 3.37 4.09 4.48
#